data_AF-A0A2R7R5V5-F1
#
_entry.id   AF-A0A2R7R5V5-F1
#
_cell.length_a   1.000
_cell.length_b   1.000
_cell.length_c   1.000
_cell.angle_alpha   90.00
_cell.angle_beta   90.00
_cell.angle_gamma   90.00
#
_symmetry.space_group_name_H-M   'P 1'
#
loop_
_entity.id
_entity.type
_entity.pdbx_description
1 polymer ?
#
loop_
_entity_poly.entity_id
_entity_poly.type
_entity_poly.pdbx_seq_one_letter_code
_entity_poly.pdbx_strand_id
1 'polypeptide(L)'
;MRKDLFQYTHYPVRFNRITRKIYFFRHNGPGGVVVVPWGSPFAFFHIGRGGQDPNLRDLRCHLLDRNRQVQQTFTIGHFWDHDQDIREQWALICRYMQDGPETCFDDPLDRVITLSTLPTFRNHWMLVCLMMGTNLFPFRHNLLFPFYGALTLSRWLTFKTCKAPVFPPEIEAECAIAPDDPFALPEPRFMAEFASDPAIYERARKRYLEKIMWR
;
A
#
# COMPACT_ATOMS: atom_id res chain seq x y z
N MET A 1 -12.64 -18.34 -1.59
CA MET A 1 -13.77 -17.64 -0.95
C MET A 1 -13.77 -17.65 0.58
N ARG A 2 -13.29 -18.69 1.29
CA ARG A 2 -13.27 -18.71 2.78
C ARG A 2 -12.31 -17.67 3.44
N LYS A 3 -11.45 -17.01 2.65
CA LYS A 3 -10.42 -16.07 3.12
C LYS A 3 -10.69 -14.60 2.81
N ASP A 4 -11.82 -14.27 2.19
CA ASP A 4 -12.10 -12.90 1.72
C ASP A 4 -13.20 -12.20 2.53
N LEU A 5 -14.15 -12.96 3.09
CA LEU A 5 -15.24 -12.46 3.93
C LEU A 5 -14.85 -12.45 5.41
N PHE A 6 -15.42 -11.51 6.18
CA PHE A 6 -15.21 -11.36 7.62
C PHE A 6 -13.74 -11.17 8.04
N GLN A 7 -12.92 -10.64 7.13
CA GLN A 7 -11.52 -10.31 7.37
C GLN A 7 -11.34 -8.83 7.72
N TYR A 8 -10.11 -8.32 7.61
CA TYR A 8 -9.82 -6.90 7.63
C TYR A 8 -9.89 -6.30 6.23
N THR A 9 -10.24 -5.02 6.14
CA THR A 9 -10.25 -4.29 4.85
C THR A 9 -8.85 -4.17 4.24
N HIS A 10 -7.82 -4.19 5.09
CA HIS A 10 -6.40 -4.22 4.74
C HIS A 10 -5.57 -4.64 5.96
N TYR A 11 -4.27 -4.91 5.76
CA TYR A 11 -3.32 -5.29 6.80
C TYR A 11 -2.17 -4.26 6.83
N PRO A 12 -2.30 -3.17 7.62
CA PRO A 12 -1.34 -2.08 7.59
C PRO A 12 0.01 -2.48 8.21
N VAL A 13 1.08 -1.87 7.68
CA VAL A 13 2.41 -1.92 8.27
C VAL A 13 2.84 -0.49 8.58
N ARG A 14 3.25 -0.24 9.83
CA ARG A 14 3.75 1.07 10.26
C ARG A 14 5.26 1.01 10.44
N PHE A 15 5.95 1.99 9.89
CA PHE A 15 7.37 2.22 10.09
C PHE A 15 7.49 3.47 10.96
N ASN A 16 8.09 3.35 12.15
CA ASN A 16 8.32 4.47 13.04
C ASN A 16 9.80 4.79 13.06
N ARG A 17 10.18 5.89 12.41
CA ARG A 17 11.58 6.32 12.31
C ARG A 17 12.18 6.74 13.65
N ILE A 18 11.36 7.34 14.52
CA ILE A 18 11.78 7.89 15.81
C ILE A 18 12.14 6.75 16.77
N THR A 19 11.25 5.78 16.92
CA THR A 19 11.50 4.62 17.80
C THR A 19 12.25 3.48 17.10
N ARG A 20 12.50 3.61 15.80
CA ARG A 20 13.19 2.64 14.94
C ARG A 20 12.53 1.26 15.00
N LYS A 21 11.20 1.24 14.97
CA LYS A 21 10.37 0.02 15.00
C LYS A 21 9.49 -0.12 13.76
N ILE A 22 9.15 -1.37 13.46
CA ILE A 22 8.22 -1.77 12.41
C ILE A 22 7.08 -2.53 13.08
N TYR A 23 5.84 -2.15 12.81
CA TYR A 23 4.65 -2.78 13.35
C TYR A 23 3.88 -3.45 12.22
N PHE A 24 3.80 -4.77 12.28
CA PHE A 24 3.00 -5.56 11.35
C PHE A 24 1.68 -5.93 11.99
N PHE A 25 0.58 -5.41 11.43
CA PHE A 25 -0.77 -5.72 11.89
C PHE A 25 -1.18 -7.16 11.53
N ARG A 26 -1.86 -7.85 12.46
CA ARG A 26 -2.46 -9.17 12.25
C ARG A 26 -3.95 -9.17 12.57
N HIS A 27 -4.35 -8.61 13.72
CA HIS A 27 -5.76 -8.52 14.15
C HIS A 27 -5.98 -7.49 15.27
N ASN A 28 -7.23 -7.08 15.50
CA ASN A 28 -7.64 -6.07 16.51
C ASN A 28 -7.69 -6.63 17.96
N GLY A 29 -6.78 -7.52 18.35
CA GLY A 29 -6.82 -8.18 19.66
C GLY A 29 -5.45 -8.33 20.31
N PRO A 30 -5.38 -8.86 21.55
CA PRO A 30 -4.12 -9.11 22.23
C PRO A 30 -3.17 -9.96 21.38
N GLY A 31 -1.90 -9.54 21.28
CA GLY A 31 -0.91 -10.19 20.40
C GLY A 31 -1.16 -10.01 18.90
N GLY A 32 -2.07 -9.09 18.54
CA GLY A 32 -2.47 -8.82 17.15
C GLY A 32 -1.51 -7.93 16.37
N VAL A 33 -0.37 -7.56 16.94
CA VAL A 33 0.68 -6.79 16.27
C VAL A 33 2.03 -7.43 16.54
N VAL A 34 2.83 -7.56 15.49
CA VAL A 34 4.23 -8.00 15.59
C VAL A 34 5.12 -6.78 15.49
N VAL A 35 5.96 -6.58 16.50
CA VAL A 35 6.88 -5.44 16.58
C VAL A 35 8.29 -5.92 16.31
N VAL A 36 8.97 -5.25 15.38
CA VAL A 36 10.31 -5.64 14.94
C VAL A 36 11.21 -4.40 14.92
N PRO A 37 12.41 -4.43 15.54
CA PRO A 37 13.38 -3.35 15.39
C PRO A 37 13.81 -3.19 13.93
N TRP A 38 13.89 -1.96 13.45
CA TRP A 38 14.44 -1.67 12.14
C TRP A 38 15.93 -2.06 12.10
N GLY A 39 16.33 -2.79 11.05
CA GLY A 39 17.68 -3.37 10.96
C GLY A 39 17.85 -4.69 11.73
N SER A 40 16.77 -5.25 12.27
CA SER A 40 16.80 -6.58 12.90
C SER A 40 17.37 -7.64 11.93
N PRO A 41 18.32 -8.50 12.37
CA PRO A 41 18.86 -9.57 11.53
C PRO A 41 17.84 -10.68 11.23
N PHE A 42 16.68 -10.64 11.88
CA PHE A 42 15.58 -11.58 11.71
C PHE A 42 14.53 -11.09 10.72
N ALA A 43 14.61 -9.85 10.23
CA ALA A 43 13.68 -9.28 9.26
C ALA A 43 14.30 -9.25 7.87
N PHE A 44 13.75 -10.06 6.96
CA PHE A 44 14.26 -10.19 5.60
C PHE A 44 13.30 -9.59 4.57
N PHE A 45 13.64 -8.39 4.10
CA PHE A 45 12.91 -7.67 3.05
C PHE A 45 13.42 -8.10 1.67
N HIS A 46 12.50 -8.44 0.77
CA HIS A 46 12.82 -8.88 -0.60
C HIS A 46 11.62 -8.64 -1.53
N ILE A 47 11.87 -8.81 -2.83
CA ILE A 47 10.82 -8.79 -3.85
C ILE A 47 10.14 -10.16 -3.84
N GLY A 48 8.91 -10.19 -3.34
CA GLY A 48 8.03 -11.35 -3.44
C GLY A 48 7.43 -11.47 -4.84
N ARG A 49 7.11 -12.70 -5.25
CA ARG A 49 6.32 -12.98 -6.46
C ARG A 49 4.98 -13.61 -6.10
N GLY A 50 3.98 -13.32 -6.90
CA GLY A 50 2.65 -13.92 -6.79
C GLY A 50 2.69 -15.42 -7.07
N GLY A 51 1.98 -16.21 -6.24
CA GLY A 51 1.92 -17.66 -6.43
C GLY A 51 1.02 -18.09 -7.59
N GLN A 52 0.00 -17.28 -7.93
CA GLN A 52 -0.91 -17.52 -9.06
C GLN A 52 -0.45 -16.78 -10.32
N ASP A 53 0.00 -15.54 -10.15
CA ASP A 53 0.57 -14.73 -11.21
C ASP A 53 2.02 -14.36 -10.85
N PRO A 54 3.01 -15.03 -11.46
CA PRO A 54 4.43 -14.73 -11.25
C PRO A 54 4.82 -13.31 -11.69
N ASN A 55 3.97 -12.63 -12.48
CA ASN A 55 4.20 -11.25 -12.87
C ASN A 55 3.80 -10.24 -11.79
N LEU A 56 3.07 -10.64 -10.76
CA LEU A 56 2.82 -9.76 -9.63
C LEU A 56 4.03 -9.79 -8.69
N ARG A 57 4.59 -8.62 -8.43
CA ARG A 57 5.66 -8.39 -7.48
C ARG A 57 5.16 -7.59 -6.27
N ASP A 58 5.60 -7.94 -5.08
CA ASP A 58 5.29 -7.22 -3.84
C ASP A 58 6.55 -7.01 -2.99
N LEU A 59 6.57 -5.94 -2.20
CA LEU A 59 7.56 -5.82 -1.14
C LEU A 59 7.18 -6.78 -0.02
N ARG A 60 8.01 -7.78 0.22
CA ARG A 60 7.75 -8.85 1.18
C ARG A 60 8.76 -8.85 2.30
N CYS A 61 8.28 -9.00 3.53
CA CYS A 61 9.11 -9.22 4.71
C CYS A 61 8.87 -10.63 5.26
N HIS A 62 9.92 -11.43 5.36
CA HIS A 62 9.91 -12.66 6.14
C HIS A 62 10.53 -12.39 7.51
N LEU A 63 9.85 -12.82 8.57
CA LEU A 63 10.45 -12.89 9.90
C LEU A 63 11.00 -14.29 10.11
N LEU A 64 12.31 -14.37 10.35
CA LEU A 64 13.05 -15.61 10.50
C LEU A 64 13.31 -15.92 11.97
N ASP A 65 13.35 -17.19 12.32
CA ASP A 65 13.89 -17.62 13.61
C ASP A 65 15.43 -17.71 13.59
N ARG A 66 16.01 -18.19 14.70
CA ARG A 66 17.47 -18.40 14.84
C ARG A 66 18.04 -19.42 13.87
N ASN A 67 17.21 -20.33 13.35
CA ASN A 67 17.58 -21.38 12.39
C ASN A 67 17.29 -20.95 10.94
N ARG A 68 17.01 -19.67 10.71
CA ARG A 68 16.64 -19.08 9.40
C ARG A 68 15.37 -19.67 8.80
N GLN A 69 14.48 -20.23 9.61
CA GLN A 69 13.17 -20.68 9.15
C GLN A 69 12.16 -19.54 9.17
N VAL A 70 11.34 -19.45 8.12
CA VAL A 70 10.29 -18.43 8.00
C VAL A 70 9.19 -18.72 9.02
N GLN A 71 9.05 -17.82 10.00
CA GLN A 71 7.98 -17.89 11.00
C GLN A 71 6.75 -17.12 10.54
N GLN A 72 6.96 -15.96 9.89
CA GLN A 72 5.87 -15.10 9.42
C GLN A 72 6.23 -14.40 8.12
N THR A 73 5.21 -14.05 7.34
CA THR A 73 5.34 -13.35 6.07
C THR A 73 4.37 -12.18 6.04
N PHE A 74 4.87 -11.02 5.64
CA PHE A 74 4.09 -9.80 5.48
C PHE A 74 4.34 -9.19 4.11
N THR A 75 3.29 -8.66 3.48
CA THR A 75 3.38 -7.86 2.26
C THR A 75 3.16 -6.41 2.60
N ILE A 76 3.92 -5.52 1.96
CA ILE A 76 3.97 -4.10 2.30
C ILE A 76 3.59 -3.30 1.05
N GLY A 77 2.72 -2.31 1.23
CA GLY A 77 2.32 -1.39 0.18
C GLY A 77 1.56 -2.05 -0.98
N HIS A 78 1.67 -1.45 -2.16
CA HIS A 78 1.03 -1.93 -3.39
C HIS A 78 1.93 -2.91 -4.15
N PHE A 79 1.31 -3.82 -4.89
CA PHE A 79 2.01 -4.71 -5.80
C PHE A 79 2.22 -4.04 -7.16
N TRP A 80 3.20 -4.53 -7.91
CA TRP A 80 3.57 -4.00 -9.24
C TRP A 80 3.92 -5.13 -10.20
N ASP A 81 4.09 -4.81 -11.48
CA ASP A 81 4.51 -5.74 -12.52
C ASP A 81 6.01 -5.67 -12.84
N HIS A 82 6.76 -4.85 -12.11
CA HIS A 82 8.18 -4.68 -12.34
C HIS A 82 8.98 -4.51 -11.04
N ASP A 83 10.16 -5.13 -10.98
CA ASP A 83 11.01 -5.15 -9.79
C ASP A 83 11.46 -3.74 -9.38
N GLN A 84 11.63 -2.82 -10.35
CA GLN A 84 12.03 -1.44 -10.08
C GLN A 84 11.01 -0.68 -9.24
N ASP A 85 9.70 -0.88 -9.46
CA ASP A 85 8.68 -0.19 -8.65
C ASP A 85 8.71 -0.65 -7.19
N ILE A 86 9.05 -1.92 -6.95
CA ILE A 86 9.27 -2.46 -5.60
C ILE A 86 10.53 -1.88 -4.96
N ARG A 87 11.60 -1.72 -5.75
CA ARG A 87 12.84 -1.08 -5.29
C ARG A 87 12.62 0.38 -4.93
N GLU A 88 11.81 1.12 -5.69
CA GLU A 88 11.46 2.51 -5.39
C GLU A 88 10.63 2.63 -4.11
N GLN A 89 9.64 1.74 -3.92
CA GLN A 89 8.88 1.67 -2.66
C GLN A 89 9.79 1.36 -1.47
N TRP A 90 10.72 0.42 -1.63
CA TRP A 90 11.70 0.09 -0.59
C TRP A 90 12.66 1.26 -0.31
N ALA A 91 13.15 1.94 -1.34
CA ALA A 91 14.01 3.11 -1.22
C ALA A 91 13.32 4.25 -0.45
N LEU A 92 12.03 4.50 -0.71
CA LEU A 92 11.24 5.47 0.04
C LEU A 92 11.20 5.13 1.53
N ILE A 93 10.94 3.85 1.88
CA ILE A 93 10.92 3.38 3.28
C ILE A 93 12.31 3.54 3.91
N CYS A 94 13.38 3.16 3.20
CA CYS A 94 14.75 3.30 3.70
C CYS A 94 15.12 4.76 3.97
N ARG A 95 14.87 5.67 3.02
CA ARG A 95 15.11 7.11 3.18
C ARG A 95 14.31 7.67 4.36
N TYR A 96 13.01 7.34 4.44
CA TYR A 96 12.18 7.76 5.56
C TYR A 96 12.74 7.30 6.92
N MET A 97 13.17 6.04 6.99
CA MET A 97 13.70 5.48 8.23
C MET A 97 15.08 6.05 8.58
N GLN A 98 15.95 6.32 7.60
CA GLN A 98 17.34 6.75 7.79
C GLN A 98 17.48 8.27 7.94
N ASP A 99 16.93 9.01 6.99
CA ASP A 99 17.19 10.44 6.80
C ASP A 99 16.00 11.30 7.22
N GLY A 100 14.80 10.71 7.30
CA GLY A 100 13.56 11.42 7.64
C GLY A 100 12.70 11.76 6.41
N PRO A 101 11.51 12.33 6.64
CA PRO A 101 10.57 12.66 5.56
C PRO A 101 11.02 13.80 4.64
N GLU A 102 11.99 14.62 5.07
CA GLU A 102 12.51 15.78 4.35
C GLU A 102 13.12 15.41 2.99
N THR A 103 13.80 14.27 2.93
CA THR A 103 14.58 13.80 1.77
C THR A 103 13.93 12.61 1.06
N CYS A 104 12.70 12.24 1.46
CA CYS A 104 11.98 11.11 0.88
C CYS A 104 11.59 11.29 -0.59
N PHE A 105 11.39 12.53 -1.01
CA PHE A 105 10.85 12.86 -2.33
C PHE A 105 11.84 13.75 -3.07
N ASP A 106 12.13 13.41 -4.33
CA ASP A 106 13.04 14.18 -5.17
C ASP A 106 12.38 15.49 -5.68
N ASP A 107 11.04 15.54 -5.71
CA ASP A 107 10.24 16.69 -6.14
C ASP A 107 9.08 16.91 -5.15
N PRO A 108 8.80 18.15 -4.70
CA PRO A 108 7.68 18.44 -3.82
C PRO A 108 6.32 17.98 -4.36
N LEU A 109 6.13 17.96 -5.69
CA LEU A 109 4.89 17.51 -6.32
C LEU A 109 4.69 15.98 -6.26
N ASP A 110 5.73 15.22 -5.92
CA ASP A 110 5.63 13.77 -5.69
C ASP A 110 5.10 13.43 -4.29
N ARG A 111 4.94 14.42 -3.40
CA ARG A 111 4.45 14.28 -2.01
C ARG A 111 2.93 14.07 -1.95
N VAL A 112 2.45 13.04 -2.64
CA VAL A 112 1.03 12.70 -2.70
C VAL A 112 0.80 11.20 -2.57
N ILE A 113 -0.28 10.85 -1.88
CA ILE A 113 -0.78 9.47 -1.84
C ILE A 113 -1.78 9.30 -2.99
N THR A 114 -1.55 8.30 -3.84
CA THR A 114 -2.37 8.06 -5.05
C THR A 114 -3.49 7.04 -4.83
N LEU A 115 -3.39 6.21 -3.79
CA LEU A 115 -4.37 5.17 -3.46
C LEU A 115 -5.14 5.55 -2.19
N SER A 116 -6.45 5.29 -2.18
CA SER A 116 -7.29 5.49 -1.00
C SER A 116 -7.65 4.14 -0.37
N THR A 117 -7.56 4.05 0.96
CA THR A 117 -7.98 2.88 1.74
C THR A 117 -9.46 2.94 2.14
N LEU A 118 -10.14 4.07 1.90
CA LEU A 118 -11.53 4.25 2.28
C LEU A 118 -12.46 3.29 1.48
N PRO A 119 -13.34 2.52 2.15
CA PRO A 119 -14.19 1.52 1.52
C PRO A 119 -15.46 2.14 0.88
N THR A 120 -15.28 3.20 0.10
CA THR A 120 -16.38 3.87 -0.62
C THR A 120 -16.69 3.12 -1.91
N PHE A 121 -17.93 3.20 -2.38
CA PHE A 121 -18.33 2.59 -3.64
C PHE A 121 -17.49 3.11 -4.82
N ARG A 122 -17.17 4.42 -4.81
CA ARG A 122 -16.26 5.05 -5.77
C ARG A 122 -14.88 4.40 -5.77
N ASN A 123 -14.29 4.16 -4.60
CA ASN A 123 -12.97 3.50 -4.51
C ASN A 123 -13.00 2.05 -4.97
N HIS A 124 -14.08 1.31 -4.72
CA HIS A 124 -14.24 -0.03 -5.27
C HIS A 124 -14.31 0.00 -6.80
N TRP A 125 -15.09 0.92 -7.38
CA TRP A 125 -15.16 1.11 -8.83
C TRP A 125 -13.79 1.46 -9.43
N MET A 126 -13.08 2.42 -8.83
CA MET A 126 -11.77 2.86 -9.31
C MET A 126 -10.72 1.75 -9.20
N LEU A 127 -10.73 0.95 -8.14
CA LEU A 127 -9.83 -0.19 -8.03
C LEU A 127 -10.17 -1.27 -9.06
N VAL A 128 -11.44 -1.59 -9.30
CA VAL A 128 -11.81 -2.52 -10.38
C VAL A 128 -11.32 -2.01 -11.73
N CYS A 129 -11.45 -0.71 -11.99
CA CYS A 129 -10.90 -0.10 -13.20
C CYS A 129 -9.38 -0.25 -13.30
N LEU A 130 -8.65 -0.05 -12.19
CA LEU A 130 -7.20 -0.24 -12.15
C LEU A 130 -6.81 -1.70 -12.42
N MET A 131 -7.50 -2.66 -11.76
CA MET A 131 -7.19 -4.10 -11.86
C MET A 131 -7.57 -4.70 -13.22
N MET A 132 -8.54 -4.12 -13.92
CA MET A 132 -8.93 -4.58 -15.26
C MET A 132 -8.01 -4.07 -16.38
N GLY A 133 -7.05 -3.21 -16.04
CA GLY A 133 -6.07 -2.67 -16.97
C GLY A 133 -6.65 -1.61 -17.93
N THR A 134 -5.74 -0.91 -18.61
CA THR A 134 -6.08 0.20 -19.51
C THR A 134 -6.72 -0.26 -20.82
N ASN A 135 -6.41 -1.48 -21.30
CA ASN A 135 -6.91 -2.00 -22.57
C ASN A 135 -8.45 -2.16 -22.59
N LEU A 136 -9.05 -2.56 -21.47
CA LEU A 136 -10.49 -2.78 -21.35
C LEU A 136 -11.24 -1.53 -20.85
N PHE A 137 -10.50 -0.54 -20.32
CA PHE A 137 -11.06 0.64 -19.69
C PHE A 137 -12.00 1.47 -20.60
N PRO A 138 -11.77 1.64 -21.92
CA PRO A 138 -12.70 2.35 -22.80
C PRO A 138 -14.11 1.73 -22.87
N PHE A 139 -14.23 0.42 -22.66
CA PHE A 139 -15.50 -0.31 -22.79
C PHE A 139 -16.29 -0.42 -21.48
N ARG A 140 -15.77 0.12 -20.38
CA ARG A 140 -16.32 -0.05 -19.01
C ARG A 140 -17.75 0.47 -18.81
N HIS A 141 -18.19 1.45 -19.61
CA HIS A 141 -19.53 2.04 -19.52
C HIS A 141 -20.52 1.49 -20.56
N ASN A 142 -20.05 0.63 -21.47
CA ASN A 142 -20.85 0.05 -22.54
C ASN A 142 -20.85 -1.48 -22.39
N LEU A 143 -20.18 -2.20 -23.30
CA LEU A 143 -20.13 -3.66 -23.37
C LEU A 143 -19.74 -4.33 -22.04
N LEU A 144 -18.79 -3.76 -21.30
CA LEU A 144 -18.25 -4.36 -20.08
C LEU A 144 -18.88 -3.81 -18.79
N PHE A 145 -19.85 -2.90 -18.88
CA PHE A 145 -20.54 -2.38 -17.70
C PHE A 145 -21.08 -3.45 -16.75
N PRO A 146 -21.79 -4.51 -17.20
CA PRO A 146 -22.27 -5.53 -16.27
C PRO A 146 -21.13 -6.26 -15.54
N PHE A 147 -19.99 -6.47 -16.20
CA PHE A 147 -18.82 -7.11 -15.60
C PHE A 147 -18.15 -6.20 -14.56
N TYR A 148 -17.85 -4.94 -14.91
CA TYR A 148 -17.26 -3.98 -13.97
C TYR A 148 -18.20 -3.70 -12.79
N GLY A 149 -19.51 -3.58 -13.05
CA GLY A 149 -20.53 -3.40 -12.03
C GLY A 149 -20.61 -4.59 -11.08
N ALA A 150 -20.64 -5.82 -11.59
CA ALA A 150 -20.67 -7.04 -10.78
C ALA A 150 -19.42 -7.19 -9.90
N LEU A 151 -18.22 -6.95 -10.47
CA LEU A 151 -16.95 -6.98 -9.72
C LEU A 151 -16.91 -5.90 -8.62
N THR A 152 -17.38 -4.69 -8.95
CA THR A 152 -17.44 -3.57 -8.00
C THR A 152 -18.40 -3.89 -6.85
N LEU A 153 -19.60 -4.39 -7.17
CA LEU A 153 -20.60 -4.76 -6.19
C LEU A 153 -20.12 -5.90 -5.30
N SER A 154 -19.53 -6.94 -5.89
CA SER A 154 -18.95 -8.06 -5.15
C SER A 154 -17.89 -7.56 -4.15
N ARG A 155 -16.92 -6.77 -4.60
CA ARG A 155 -15.88 -6.19 -3.73
C ARG A 155 -16.48 -5.34 -2.62
N TRP A 156 -17.45 -4.49 -2.93
CA TRP A 156 -18.10 -3.62 -1.95
C TRP A 156 -18.86 -4.44 -0.89
N LEU A 157 -19.63 -5.44 -1.28
CA LEU A 157 -20.33 -6.35 -0.36
C LEU A 157 -19.35 -7.13 0.52
N THR A 158 -18.25 -7.63 -0.04
CA THR A 158 -17.17 -8.26 0.74
C THR A 158 -16.65 -7.32 1.81
N PHE A 159 -16.34 -6.06 1.46
CA PHE A 159 -15.83 -5.08 2.42
C PHE A 159 -16.85 -4.72 3.51
N LYS A 160 -18.16 -4.79 3.23
CA LYS A 160 -19.20 -4.64 4.27
C LYS A 160 -19.16 -5.73 5.34
N THR A 161 -18.61 -6.90 5.02
CA THR A 161 -18.40 -7.97 6.02
C THR A 161 -17.08 -7.82 6.77
N CYS A 162 -16.14 -7.01 6.26
CA CYS A 162 -14.80 -6.86 6.81
C CYS A 162 -14.72 -5.73 7.86
N LYS A 163 -13.71 -5.80 8.72
CA LYS A 163 -13.44 -4.82 9.78
C LYS A 163 -12.30 -3.89 9.41
N ALA A 164 -12.31 -2.65 9.90
CA ALA A 164 -11.14 -1.79 9.82
C ALA A 164 -10.05 -2.30 10.78
N PRO A 165 -8.78 -2.35 10.35
CA PRO A 165 -7.67 -2.65 11.24
C PRO A 165 -7.46 -1.49 12.23
N VAL A 166 -7.20 -1.81 13.49
CA VAL A 166 -6.96 -0.84 14.56
C VAL A 166 -5.72 -1.28 15.34
N PHE A 167 -4.71 -0.42 15.44
CA PHE A 167 -3.57 -0.70 16.31
C PHE A 167 -3.96 -0.47 17.78
N PRO A 168 -3.33 -1.20 18.72
CA PRO A 168 -3.48 -0.94 20.15
C PRO A 168 -3.20 0.52 20.53
N PRO A 169 -3.89 1.09 21.54
CA PRO A 169 -3.76 2.50 21.91
C PRO A 169 -2.32 2.95 22.19
N GLU A 170 -1.49 2.07 22.74
CA GLU A 170 -0.08 2.34 23.00
C GLU A 170 0.73 2.55 21.71
N ILE A 171 0.42 1.81 20.64
CA ILE A 171 1.06 1.97 19.33
C ILE A 171 0.50 3.18 18.60
N GLU A 172 -0.79 3.46 18.74
CA GLU A 172 -1.40 4.68 18.21
C GLU A 172 -0.76 5.93 18.84
N ALA A 173 -0.55 5.93 20.16
CA ALA A 173 0.13 7.02 20.85
C ALA A 173 1.61 7.14 20.44
N GLU A 174 2.33 6.01 20.34
CA GLU A 174 3.75 6.01 19.93
C GLU A 174 3.94 6.46 18.47
N CYS A 175 2.94 6.25 17.61
CA CYS A 175 2.97 6.61 16.18
C CYS A 175 2.14 7.85 15.84
N ALA A 176 1.72 8.64 16.83
CA ALA A 176 0.91 9.83 16.60
C ALA A 176 1.68 10.85 15.75
N ILE A 177 1.05 11.35 14.69
CA ILE A 177 1.58 12.42 13.85
C ILE A 177 1.24 13.75 14.52
N ALA A 178 2.21 14.67 14.59
CA ALA A 178 1.97 16.00 15.14
C ALA A 178 0.92 16.75 14.27
N PRO A 179 -0.06 17.45 14.86
CA PRO A 179 -1.11 18.14 14.10
C PRO A 179 -0.59 19.14 13.06
N ASP A 180 0.61 19.68 13.26
CA ASP A 180 1.30 20.67 12.45
C ASP A 180 2.52 20.11 11.72
N ASP A 181 2.66 18.77 11.61
CA ASP A 181 3.77 18.14 10.88
C ASP A 181 3.78 18.60 9.41
N PRO A 182 4.80 19.35 8.95
CA PRO A 182 4.84 19.88 7.60
C PRO A 182 5.06 18.78 6.54
N PHE A 183 5.37 17.56 6.97
CA PHE A 183 5.58 16.39 6.12
C PHE A 183 4.41 15.41 6.11
N ALA A 184 3.35 15.65 6.90
CA ALA A 184 2.14 14.86 6.85
C ALA A 184 1.53 14.91 5.43
N LEU A 185 1.37 13.73 4.82
CA LEU A 185 0.75 13.61 3.51
C LEU A 185 -0.77 13.52 3.67
N PRO A 186 -1.57 14.30 2.91
CA PRO A 186 -3.01 14.24 3.01
C PRO A 186 -3.51 12.88 2.47
N GLU A 187 -4.42 12.26 3.21
CA GLU A 187 -5.06 11.01 2.77
C GLU A 187 -6.14 11.30 1.70
N PRO A 188 -6.09 10.66 0.53
CA PRO A 188 -7.06 10.89 -0.51
C PRO A 188 -8.41 10.24 -0.17
N ARG A 189 -9.49 10.99 -0.40
CA ARG A 189 -10.88 10.52 -0.30
C ARG A 189 -11.21 9.49 -1.37
N PHE A 190 -10.58 9.63 -2.54
CA PHE A 190 -10.67 8.66 -3.62
C PHE A 190 -9.36 8.52 -4.40
N MET A 191 -9.17 7.37 -5.06
CA MET A 191 -7.96 7.10 -5.83
C MET A 191 -7.64 8.24 -6.82
N ALA A 192 -6.37 8.64 -6.89
CA ALA A 192 -5.88 9.74 -7.73
C ALA A 192 -6.57 11.09 -7.52
N GLU A 193 -7.13 11.38 -6.34
CA GLU A 193 -7.76 12.68 -6.03
C GLU A 193 -6.86 13.87 -6.35
N PHE A 194 -5.59 13.83 -5.93
CA PHE A 194 -4.64 14.93 -6.13
C PHE A 194 -4.20 15.10 -7.59
N ALA A 195 -4.49 14.15 -8.48
CA ALA A 195 -4.26 14.31 -9.91
C ALA A 195 -5.26 15.25 -10.60
N SER A 196 -6.23 15.79 -9.85
CA SER A 196 -7.07 16.91 -10.31
C SER A 196 -6.30 18.24 -10.39
N ASP A 197 -5.18 18.35 -9.69
CA ASP A 197 -4.23 19.45 -9.87
C ASP A 197 -3.39 19.18 -11.14
N PRO A 198 -3.42 20.09 -12.14
CA PRO A 198 -2.66 19.94 -13.38
C PRO A 198 -1.15 19.78 -13.17
N ALA A 199 -0.57 20.43 -12.16
CA ALA A 199 0.87 20.36 -11.90
C ALA A 199 1.27 18.98 -11.37
N ILE A 200 0.47 18.42 -10.45
CA ILE A 200 0.67 17.07 -9.91
C ILE A 200 0.46 16.03 -11.01
N TYR A 201 -0.56 16.21 -11.86
CA TYR A 201 -0.79 15.33 -13.00
C TYR A 201 0.38 15.34 -13.99
N GLU A 202 0.87 16.52 -14.38
CA GLU A 202 1.97 16.65 -15.33
C GLU A 202 3.27 16.07 -14.75
N ARG A 203 3.55 16.30 -13.46
CA ARG A 203 4.67 15.67 -12.76
C ARG A 203 4.58 14.14 -12.82
N ALA A 204 3.41 13.59 -12.48
CA ALA A 204 3.19 12.14 -12.51
C ALA A 204 3.36 11.57 -13.93
N ARG A 205 2.89 12.28 -14.95
CA ARG A 205 3.05 11.92 -16.37
C ARG A 205 4.52 11.92 -16.78
N LYS A 206 5.27 12.96 -16.43
CA LYS A 206 6.71 13.07 -16.70
C LYS A 206 7.47 11.89 -16.08
N ARG A 207 7.24 11.60 -14.80
CA ARG A 207 7.84 10.46 -14.11
C ARG A 207 7.50 9.11 -14.77
N TYR A 208 6.26 8.95 -15.23
CA TYR A 208 5.85 7.75 -15.95
C TYR A 208 6.58 7.59 -17.29
N LEU A 209 6.72 8.67 -18.07
CA LEU A 209 7.45 8.65 -19.33
C LEU A 209 8.94 8.35 -19.11
N GLU A 210 9.56 8.98 -18.12
CA GLU A 210 10.94 8.68 -17.71
C GLU A 210 11.10 7.19 -17.39
N LYS A 211 10.19 6.62 -16.57
CA LYS A 211 10.19 5.18 -16.26
C LYS A 211 10.10 4.29 -17.49
N ILE A 212 9.26 4.64 -18.47
CA ILE A 212 9.14 3.85 -19.71
C ILE A 212 10.44 3.90 -20.51
N MET A 213 11.10 5.05 -20.60
CA MET A 213 12.34 5.15 -21.39
C MET A 213 13.48 4.27 -20.86
N TRP A 214 13.45 3.95 -19.56
CA TRP A 214 14.45 3.09 -18.91
C TRP A 214 14.02 1.62 -18.78
N ARG A 215 12.81 1.25 -19.20
CA ARG A 215 12.28 -0.12 -19.21
C ARG A 215 12.49 -0.79 -20.57
#